data_AF-K1UBP5-F1
#
_entry.id   AF-K1UBP5-F1
#
_cell.length_a   1.000
_cell.length_b   1.000
_cell.length_c   1.000
_cell.angle_alpha   90.00
_cell.angle_beta   90.00
_cell.angle_gamma   90.00
#
_symmetry.space_group_name_H-M   'P 1'
#
loop_
_entity.id
_entity.type
_entity.pdbx_description
1 polymer ?
#
loop_
_entity_poly.entity_id
_entity_poly.type
_entity_poly.pdbx_seq_one_letter_code
_entity_poly.pdbx_strand_id
1 'polypeptide(L)' 'MKTAVMTDSNSGITPEEGKKIGIYSLPMPVIIEGDVFYEGKNITQEEYYGAMTSGKNVT' A
#
# COMPACT_ATOMS: atom_id res chain seq x y z
N MET A 1 -27.79 -12.44 5.52
CA MET A 1 -26.46 -11.97 5.96
C MET A 1 -25.80 -11.23 4.79
N LYS A 2 -25.10 -10.13 5.02
CA LYS A 2 -24.32 -9.41 3.99
C LYS A 2 -22.84 -9.48 4.37
N THR A 3 -21.97 -9.80 3.43
CA THR A 3 -20.53 -9.95 3.63
C THR A 3 -19.79 -8.87 2.84
N ALA A 4 -18.86 -8.18 3.48
CA ALA A 4 -17.95 -7.25 2.82
C ALA A 4 -16.63 -7.97 2.48
N VAL A 5 -16.04 -7.63 1.33
CA VAL A 5 -14.72 -8.10 0.93
C VAL A 5 -13.76 -6.92 0.99
N MET A 6 -12.65 -7.11 1.71
CA MET A 6 -11.64 -6.09 1.94
C MET A 6 -10.27 -6.68 1.63
N THR A 7 -9.37 -5.87 1.10
CA THR A 7 -7.98 -6.21 0.76
C THR A 7 -7.09 -4.99 1.00
N ASP A 8 -5.78 -5.14 0.83
CA ASP A 8 -4.81 -4.05 0.92
C ASP A 8 -4.12 -3.75 -0.42
N SER A 9 -3.26 -2.74 -0.43
CA SER A 9 -2.48 -2.31 -1.62
C SER A 9 -1.58 -3.41 -2.19
N ASN A 10 -1.17 -4.42 -1.41
CA ASN A 10 -0.31 -5.50 -1.90
C ASN A 10 -1.05 -6.50 -2.80
N SER A 11 -2.38 -6.42 -2.86
CA SER A 11 -3.18 -7.21 -3.80
C SER A 11 -3.09 -6.73 -5.25
N GLY A 12 -2.55 -5.53 -5.49
CA GLY A 12 -2.54 -4.90 -6.80
C GLY A 12 -3.89 -4.33 -7.25
N ILE A 13 -4.94 -4.42 -6.43
CA ILE A 13 -6.26 -3.84 -6.72
C ILE A 13 -6.28 -2.39 -6.24
N THR A 14 -6.46 -1.44 -7.17
CA THR A 14 -6.60 -0.02 -6.81
C THR A 14 -7.95 0.25 -6.12
N PRO A 15 -8.06 1.31 -5.29
CA PRO A 15 -9.34 1.69 -4.69
C PRO A 15 -10.46 1.94 -5.72
N GLU A 16 -10.12 2.48 -6.89
CA GLU A 16 -11.07 2.73 -7.98
C GLU A 16 -11.58 1.44 -8.63
N GLU A 17 -10.70 0.47 -8.88
CA GLU A 17 -11.08 -0.85 -9.39
C GLU A 17 -11.92 -1.61 -8.38
N GLY A 18 -11.49 -1.64 -7.11
CA GLY A 18 -12.21 -2.28 -6.02
C GLY A 18 -13.64 -1.75 -5.90
N LYS A 19 -13.81 -0.42 -5.96
CA LYS A 19 -15.14 0.22 -5.92
C LYS A 19 -16.07 -0.26 -7.03
N LYS A 20 -15.54 -0.53 -8.24
CA LYS A 20 -16.33 -1.03 -9.39
C LYS A 20 -16.83 -2.47 -9.17
N ILE A 21 -16.11 -3.28 -8.41
CA ILE A 21 -16.40 -4.71 -8.19
C ILE A 21 -16.87 -5.04 -6.76
N GLY A 22 -17.07 -4.03 -5.89
CA GLY A 22 -17.54 -4.21 -4.53
C GLY A 22 -16.48 -4.68 -3.52
N ILE A 23 -15.20 -4.41 -3.81
CA ILE A 23 -14.06 -4.69 -2.92
C ILE A 23 -13.52 -3.38 -2.35
N TYR A 24 -13.22 -3.36 -1.05
CA TYR A 24 -12.57 -2.23 -0.41
C TYR A 24 -11.05 -2.48 -0.32
N SER A 25 -10.27 -1.72 -1.08
CA SER A 25 -8.80 -1.75 -1.01
C SER A 25 -8.32 -0.68 -0.02
N LEU A 26 -7.60 -1.11 1.02
CA LEU A 26 -7.06 -0.26 2.07
C LEU A 26 -5.58 0.05 1.79
N PRO A 27 -5.12 1.31 1.92
CA PRO A 27 -3.72 1.63 1.76
C PRO A 27 -2.90 1.04 2.92
N MET A 28 -1.91 0.20 2.61
CA MET A 28 -0.98 -0.31 3.62
C MET A 28 0.19 0.67 3.78
N PRO A 29 0.51 1.12 5.01
CA PRO A 29 1.71 1.92 5.22
C PRO A 29 3.00 1.11 5.03
N VAL A 30 4.06 1.81 4.64
CA VAL A 30 5.44 1.34 4.69
C VAL A 30 6.19 2.15 5.75
N ILE A 31 6.98 1.49 6.58
CA ILE A 31 7.80 2.13 7.60
C ILE A 31 9.25 2.12 7.13
N ILE A 32 9.87 3.28 6.96
CA ILE A 32 11.27 3.42 6.56
C ILE A 32 11.99 4.25 7.62
N GLU A 33 12.99 3.67 8.27
CA GLU A 33 13.74 4.32 9.37
C GLU A 33 12.84 4.86 10.50
N GLY A 34 11.68 4.22 10.71
CA GLY A 34 10.69 4.61 11.72
C GLY A 34 9.65 5.62 11.24
N ASP A 35 9.81 6.19 10.03
CA ASP A 35 8.83 7.11 9.43
C ASP A 35 7.79 6.36 8.59
N VAL A 36 6.54 6.84 8.62
CA VAL A 36 5.38 6.18 7.98
C VAL A 36 5.06 6.82 6.63
N PHE A 37 5.04 5.98 5.59
CA PHE A 37 4.74 6.33 4.22
C PHE A 37 3.57 5.52 3.66
N TYR A 38 2.95 6.02 2.59
CA TYR A 38 1.82 5.42 1.90
C TYR A 38 2.03 5.53 0.39
N GLU A 39 1.98 4.39 -0.29
CA GLU A 39 2.12 4.30 -1.74
C GLU A 39 1.07 5.18 -2.45
N GLY A 40 1.49 5.91 -3.48
CA GLY A 40 0.63 6.81 -4.25
C GLY A 40 0.23 8.10 -3.52
N LYS A 41 0.73 8.34 -2.29
CA LYS A 41 0.46 9.56 -1.53
C LYS A 41 1.72 10.35 -1.20
N ASN A 42 2.66 9.75 -0.49
CA ASN A 42 3.85 10.44 0.03
C ASN A 42 5.14 9.61 -0.11
N ILE A 43 5.11 8.54 -0.92
CA ILE A 43 6.30 7.81 -1.36
C ILE A 43 6.08 7.31 -2.79
N THR A 44 7.12 7.42 -3.60
CA THR A 44 7.18 6.86 -4.95
C THR A 44 7.77 5.44 -4.92
N GLN A 45 7.50 4.65 -5.96
CA GLN A 45 8.10 3.31 -6.07
C GLN A 45 9.64 3.37 -6.10
N GLU A 46 10.22 4.36 -6.78
CA GLU A 46 11.68 4.52 -6.85
C GLU A 46 12.30 4.77 -5.48
N GLU A 47 11.68 5.63 -4.65
CA GLU A 47 12.12 5.89 -3.28
C GLU A 47 12.01 4.64 -2.40
N TYR A 48 10.92 3.88 -2.54
CA TYR A 48 10.71 2.64 -1.80
C TYR A 48 11.73 1.57 -2.16
N TYR A 49 11.92 1.28 -3.45
CA TYR A 49 12.94 0.33 -3.92
C TYR A 49 14.36 0.79 -3.57
N GLY A 50 14.62 2.10 -3.64
CA GLY A 50 15.87 2.70 -3.17
C GLY A 50 16.12 2.46 -1.67
N ALA A 51 15.10 2.59 -0.83
CA ALA A 51 15.20 2.29 0.59
C ALA A 51 15.50 0.81 0.86
N MET A 52 14.81 -0.11 0.18
CA MET A 52 15.03 -1.56 0.33
C MET A 52 16.44 -2.00 -0.09
N THR A 53 17.02 -1.36 -1.11
CA THR A 53 18.34 -1.72 -1.65
C THR A 53 19.50 -1.02 -0.94
N SER A 54 19.24 0.08 -0.22
CA SER A 54 20.27 0.85 0.49
C SER A 54 20.54 0.38 1.92
N GLY A 55 19.94 -0.75 2.34
CA GLY A 55 20.13 -1.31 3.68
C GLY A 55 19.40 -0.53 4.79
N LYS A 56 18.46 0.34 4.43
CA LYS A 56 17.56 0.97 5.40
C LYS A 56 16.68 -0.08 6.06
N ASN A 57 16.26 0.20 7.28
CA ASN A 57 15.21 -0.59 7.91
C ASN A 57 13.86 -0.27 7.24
N VAL A 58 13.31 -1.25 6.52
CA VAL A 58 12.03 -1.16 5.81
C VAL A 58 11.11 -2.25 6.34
N THR A 59 9.91 -1.89 6.81
CA THR A 59 8.90 -2.83 7.34
C THR A 59 7.50 -2.49 6.84
#